data_AF-A0A979FK88-F1
#
_entry.id   AF-A0A979FK88-F1
#
_cell.length_a   1.000
_cell.length_b   1.000
_cell.length_c   1.000
_cell.angle_alpha   90.00
_cell.angle_beta   90.00
_cell.angle_gamma   90.00
#
_symmetry.space_group_name_H-M   'P 1'
#
loop_
_entity.id
_entity.type
_entity.pdbx_description
1 polymer ?
#
loop_
_entity_poly.entity_id
_entity_poly.type
_entity_poly.pdbx_seq_one_letter_code
_entity_poly.pdbx_strand_id
1 'polypeptide(L)'
;VIGFTGYPVPKGGVDCINRSFFKKNKSLVNSQYSNSRQVSERVQLEQGSFVLLPTTFEAGEEAAFTLRVYSSKPIKLKLVDTTPSLVKPAVTQSRSALESKSILQYQAVFLQVADEHRTVNAFQLHELLEACLPND
;
A
#
# COMPACT_ATOMS: atom_id res chain seq x y z
N VAL A 1 1.27 -21.98 -8.00
CA VAL A 1 1.22 -22.66 -6.68
C VAL A 1 0.51 -21.74 -5.69
N ILE A 2 -0.56 -22.22 -5.04
CA ILE A 2 -1.45 -21.41 -4.20
C ILE A 2 -1.57 -22.00 -2.79
N GLY A 3 -1.90 -21.15 -1.82
CA GLY A 3 -2.17 -21.50 -0.43
C GLY A 3 -2.88 -20.37 0.31
N PHE A 4 -3.11 -20.53 1.61
CA PHE A 4 -3.63 -19.49 2.48
C PHE A 4 -3.19 -19.67 3.93
N THR A 5 -3.22 -18.56 4.66
CA THR A 5 -2.86 -18.50 6.08
C THR A 5 -3.94 -17.81 6.89
N GLY A 6 -4.27 -18.34 8.06
CA GLY A 6 -5.22 -17.79 9.01
C GLY A 6 -4.54 -17.17 10.23
N TYR A 7 -4.96 -15.97 10.63
CA TYR A 7 -4.45 -15.25 11.80
C TYR A 7 -5.60 -14.87 12.75
N PRO A 8 -5.39 -14.87 14.08
CA PRO A 8 -6.34 -14.32 15.02
C PRO A 8 -6.34 -12.80 14.94
N VAL A 9 -7.52 -12.20 15.11
CA VAL A 9 -7.68 -10.76 15.22
C VAL A 9 -7.73 -10.36 16.70
N PRO A 10 -6.90 -9.40 17.15
CA PRO A 10 -6.97 -8.88 18.51
C PRO A 10 -8.35 -8.29 18.84
N LYS A 11 -8.70 -8.28 20.14
CA LYS A 11 -9.92 -7.64 20.63
C LYS A 11 -9.84 -6.13 20.34
N GLY A 12 -10.69 -5.65 19.43
CA GLY A 12 -10.63 -4.28 18.89
C GLY A 12 -10.84 -4.22 17.37
N GLY A 13 -10.77 -5.36 16.68
CA GLY A 13 -10.93 -5.42 15.23
C GLY A 13 -9.66 -4.97 14.51
N VAL A 14 -9.70 -5.07 13.18
CA VAL A 14 -8.61 -4.70 12.29
C VAL A 14 -9.23 -4.06 11.05
N ASP A 15 -9.00 -2.76 10.88
CA ASP A 15 -9.46 -2.03 9.69
C ASP A 15 -8.40 -2.02 8.59
N CYS A 16 -7.12 -2.01 8.96
CA CYS A 16 -6.01 -2.15 8.01
C CYS A 16 -4.96 -3.14 8.52
N ILE A 17 -4.40 -3.92 7.61
CA ILE A 17 -3.36 -4.91 7.90
C ILE A 17 -2.08 -4.47 7.23
N ASN A 18 -1.03 -4.29 8.04
CA ASN A 18 0.29 -3.94 7.53
C ASN A 18 1.33 -4.98 7.96
N ARG A 19 2.57 -4.82 7.48
CA ARG A 19 3.68 -5.74 7.81
C ARG A 19 3.86 -5.97 9.32
N SER A 20 3.57 -4.97 10.16
CA SER A 20 3.74 -5.11 11.62
C SER A 20 2.72 -6.06 12.24
N PHE A 21 1.53 -6.20 11.66
CA PHE A 21 0.52 -7.16 12.09
C PHE A 21 1.05 -8.59 11.98
N PHE A 22 1.60 -8.97 10.84
CA PHE A 22 2.11 -10.33 10.60
C PHE A 22 3.37 -10.65 11.41
N LYS A 23 4.17 -9.64 11.77
CA LYS A 23 5.32 -9.82 12.68
C LYS A 23 4.89 -10.07 14.13
N LYS A 24 3.78 -9.47 14.56
CA LYS A 24 3.29 -9.56 15.95
C LYS A 24 2.35 -10.74 16.18
N ASN A 25 1.60 -11.15 15.17
CA ASN A 25 0.57 -12.18 15.29
C ASN A 25 1.04 -13.48 14.64
N LYS A 26 1.10 -14.55 15.43
CA LYS A 26 1.40 -15.90 14.93
C LYS A 26 0.22 -16.44 14.13
N SER A 27 0.49 -17.15 13.02
CA SER A 27 -0.56 -17.84 12.27
C SER A 27 -1.14 -19.00 13.07
N LEU A 28 -2.43 -19.22 12.91
CA LEU A 28 -3.18 -20.34 13.51
C LEU A 28 -3.39 -21.48 12.50
N VAL A 29 -3.59 -21.13 11.24
CA VAL A 29 -3.85 -22.08 10.16
C VAL A 29 -2.90 -21.77 9.03
N ASN A 30 -2.23 -22.78 8.49
CA ASN A 30 -1.40 -22.65 7.30
C ASN A 30 -1.76 -23.83 6.40
N SER A 31 -2.39 -23.57 5.26
CA SER A 31 -2.65 -24.63 4.30
C SER A 31 -1.35 -25.08 3.65
N GLN A 32 -1.29 -26.33 3.18
CA GLN A 32 -0.21 -26.72 2.29
C GLN A 32 -0.31 -25.98 0.95
N TYR A 33 0.79 -25.41 0.50
CA TYR A 33 0.88 -24.83 -0.84
C TYR A 33 0.88 -25.95 -1.88
N SER A 34 0.04 -25.82 -2.89
CA SER A 34 -0.11 -26.84 -3.92
C SER A 34 -0.26 -26.19 -5.29
N ASN A 35 0.12 -26.93 -6.35
CA ASN A 35 -0.15 -26.54 -7.73
C ASN A 35 -1.54 -27.00 -8.21
N SER A 36 -2.47 -27.20 -7.28
CA SER A 36 -3.85 -27.60 -7.57
C SER A 36 -4.71 -26.37 -7.87
N ARG A 37 -5.82 -26.58 -8.59
CA ARG A 37 -6.81 -25.51 -8.86
C ARG A 37 -7.49 -24.97 -7.61
N GLN A 38 -7.54 -25.77 -6.54
CA GLN A 38 -8.17 -25.42 -5.27
C GLN A 38 -7.33 -25.99 -4.12
N VAL A 39 -7.26 -25.23 -3.04
CA VAL A 39 -6.74 -25.67 -1.73
C VAL A 39 -7.86 -25.48 -0.71
N SER A 40 -8.03 -26.42 0.21
CA SER A 40 -9.10 -26.39 1.22
C SER A 40 -8.63 -27.06 2.49
N GLU A 41 -8.98 -26.47 3.63
CA GLU A 41 -8.69 -27.01 4.96
C GLU A 41 -9.95 -27.02 5.81
N ARG A 42 -10.08 -28.04 6.66
CA ARG A 42 -11.13 -28.10 7.68
C ARG A 42 -10.48 -27.91 9.04
N VAL A 43 -10.84 -26.83 9.72
CA VAL A 43 -10.24 -26.46 11.00
C VAL A 43 -11.33 -26.19 12.04
N GLN A 44 -11.01 -26.48 13.30
CA GLN A 44 -11.81 -26.07 14.44
C GLN A 44 -11.15 -24.85 15.07
N LEU A 45 -11.90 -23.77 15.18
CA LEU A 45 -11.45 -22.50 15.73
C LEU A 45 -12.31 -22.14 16.93
N GLU A 46 -11.69 -21.52 17.93
CA GLU A 46 -12.40 -20.88 19.03
C GLU A 46 -13.29 -19.74 18.50
N GLN A 47 -14.31 -19.38 19.26
CA GLN A 47 -15.17 -18.26 18.89
C GLN A 47 -14.37 -16.95 18.86
N GLY A 48 -14.33 -16.28 17.71
CA GLY A 48 -13.53 -15.08 17.54
C GLY A 48 -13.57 -14.52 16.13
N SER A 49 -12.70 -13.54 15.88
CA SER A 49 -12.47 -12.94 14.56
C SER A 49 -11.11 -13.40 14.03
N PHE A 50 -11.07 -13.69 12.74
CA PHE A 50 -9.88 -14.22 12.07
C PHE A 50 -9.68 -13.52 10.74
N VAL A 51 -8.42 -13.32 10.35
CA VAL A 51 -8.03 -12.90 9.01
C VAL A 51 -7.61 -14.14 8.24
N LEU A 52 -8.19 -14.32 7.05
CA LEU A 52 -7.71 -15.28 6.07
C LEU A 52 -6.95 -14.53 4.98
N LEU A 53 -5.70 -14.94 4.76
CA LEU A 53 -4.81 -14.37 3.77
C LEU A 53 -4.51 -15.44 2.69
N PRO A 54 -5.23 -15.44 1.56
CA PRO A 54 -4.89 -16.28 0.41
C PRO A 54 -3.72 -15.68 -0.37
N THR A 55 -2.77 -16.53 -0.81
CA THR A 55 -1.52 -16.12 -1.44
C THR A 55 -1.03 -17.15 -2.46
N THR A 56 -0.26 -16.68 -3.43
CA THR A 56 0.67 -17.53 -4.21
C THR A 56 1.92 -17.83 -3.39
N PHE A 57 2.68 -18.85 -3.79
CA PHE A 57 3.94 -19.17 -3.12
C PHE A 57 5.00 -18.09 -3.37
N GLU A 58 5.21 -17.75 -4.65
CA GLU A 58 6.11 -16.68 -5.06
C GLU A 58 5.40 -15.32 -5.06
N ALA A 59 6.15 -14.27 -4.73
CA ALA A 59 5.67 -12.89 -4.78
C ALA A 59 5.62 -12.39 -6.22
N GLY A 60 4.72 -11.43 -6.49
CA GLY A 60 4.57 -10.81 -7.82
C GLY A 60 3.69 -11.60 -8.80
N GLU A 61 3.19 -12.76 -8.38
CA GLU A 61 2.27 -13.57 -9.17
C GLU A 61 0.83 -13.04 -9.04
N GLU A 62 0.26 -12.57 -10.15
CA GLU A 62 -1.11 -12.08 -10.22
C GLU A 62 -2.07 -13.19 -10.68
N ALA A 63 -3.19 -13.33 -9.98
CA ALA A 63 -4.22 -14.31 -10.35
C ALA A 63 -5.60 -13.91 -9.84
N ALA A 64 -6.64 -14.21 -10.62
CA ALA A 64 -8.01 -14.18 -10.14
C ALA A 64 -8.28 -15.42 -9.26
N PHE A 65 -8.99 -15.23 -8.14
CA PHE A 65 -9.33 -16.32 -7.24
C PHE A 65 -10.72 -16.14 -6.62
N THR A 66 -11.19 -17.17 -5.92
CA THR A 66 -12.42 -17.13 -5.14
C THR A 66 -12.16 -17.75 -3.78
N LEU A 67 -12.59 -17.07 -2.71
CA LEU A 67 -12.56 -17.59 -1.36
C LEU A 67 -13.97 -18.03 -0.94
N ARG A 68 -14.08 -19.25 -0.38
CA ARG A 68 -15.34 -19.77 0.19
C ARG A 68 -15.08 -20.22 1.62
N VAL A 69 -15.97 -19.83 2.53
CA VAL A 69 -15.92 -20.24 3.93
C VAL A 69 -17.21 -20.96 4.28
N TYR A 70 -17.09 -22.20 4.74
CA TYR A 70 -18.20 -22.99 5.25
C TYR A 70 -18.08 -23.07 6.77
N SER A 71 -19.18 -22.81 7.48
CA SER A 71 -19.23 -22.86 8.93
C SER A 71 -20.51 -23.53 9.39
N SER A 72 -20.42 -24.31 10.46
CA SER A 72 -21.57 -24.91 11.14
C SER A 72 -22.42 -23.86 11.88
N LYS A 73 -21.83 -22.71 12.22
CA LYS A 73 -22.50 -21.57 12.85
C LYS A 73 -22.52 -20.37 11.90
N PRO A 74 -23.47 -19.42 12.06
CA PRO A 74 -23.46 -18.18 11.31
C PRO A 74 -22.12 -17.44 11.45
N ILE A 75 -21.60 -16.95 10.32
CA ILE A 75 -20.36 -16.16 10.26
C ILE A 75 -20.62 -14.86 9.51
N LYS A 76 -19.80 -13.83 9.82
CA LYS A 76 -19.76 -12.59 9.07
C LYS A 76 -18.45 -12.52 8.32
N LEU A 77 -18.52 -12.26 7.02
CA LEU A 77 -17.34 -12.05 6.17
C LEU A 77 -17.26 -10.55 5.86
N LYS A 78 -16.06 -9.99 5.99
CA LYS A 78 -15.73 -8.61 5.63
C LYS A 78 -14.39 -8.64 4.92
N LEU A 79 -14.31 -7.96 3.77
CA LEU A 79 -13.03 -7.69 3.12
C LEU A 79 -12.27 -6.68 3.97
N VAL A 80 -11.05 -7.03 4.38
CA VAL A 80 -10.12 -6.12 5.05
C VAL A 80 -9.19 -5.58 3.99
N ASP A 81 -9.39 -4.33 3.61
CA ASP A 81 -8.62 -3.65 2.59
C ASP A 81 -8.36 -2.20 3.01
N THR A 82 -7.37 -1.57 2.38
CA THR A 82 -7.04 -0.18 2.64
C THR A 82 -7.89 0.72 1.77
N THR A 83 -8.86 1.40 2.37
CA THR A 83 -9.65 2.42 1.66
C THR A 83 -8.73 3.53 1.17
N PRO A 84 -8.75 3.87 -0.14
CA PRO A 84 -7.99 5.01 -0.65
C PRO A 84 -8.34 6.27 0.13
N SER A 85 -7.32 6.97 0.63
CA SER A 85 -7.51 8.27 1.30
C SER A 85 -6.47 9.27 0.84
N LEU A 86 -6.86 10.55 0.74
CA LEU A 86 -5.92 11.64 0.51
C LEU A 86 -5.10 11.86 1.79
N VAL A 87 -3.89 11.33 1.79
CA VAL A 87 -2.94 11.47 2.91
C VAL A 87 -2.25 12.84 2.90
N LYS A 88 -2.24 13.52 1.74
CA LYS A 88 -1.69 14.86 1.54
C LYS A 88 -2.66 15.69 0.71
N PRO A 89 -2.79 17.00 0.99
CA PRO A 89 -3.59 17.87 0.16
C PRO A 89 -2.98 17.96 -1.25
N ALA A 90 -3.84 17.95 -2.28
CA ALA A 90 -3.42 18.06 -3.68
C ALA A 90 -2.62 19.34 -3.96
N VAL A 91 -2.88 20.39 -3.18
CA VAL A 91 -2.12 21.63 -3.19
C VAL A 91 -1.65 21.87 -1.77
N THR A 92 -0.35 21.76 -1.54
CA THR A 92 0.27 22.28 -0.32
C THR A 92 0.79 23.67 -0.66
N GLN A 93 0.29 24.72 0.00
CA GLN A 93 0.96 26.02 -0.10
C GLN A 93 2.41 25.84 0.35
N SER A 94 3.37 26.29 -0.45
CA SER A 94 4.76 26.39 -0.03
C SER A 94 4.79 26.98 1.38
N ARG A 95 5.51 26.34 2.31
CA ARG A 95 5.92 27.04 3.54
C ARG A 95 6.58 28.35 3.08
N SER A 96 6.27 29.46 3.74
CA SER A 96 6.66 30.80 3.27
C SER A 96 8.11 30.80 2.77
N ALA A 97 8.36 31.47 1.64
CA ALA A 97 9.62 31.50 0.91
C ALA A 97 10.85 32.06 1.68
N LEU A 98 10.74 32.21 3.01
CA LEU A 98 11.74 32.82 3.87
C LEU A 98 12.77 31.84 4.42
N GLU A 99 12.55 30.53 4.34
CA GLU A 99 13.49 29.58 4.93
C GLU A 99 13.83 28.46 3.94
N SER A 100 14.86 28.70 3.13
CA SER A 100 15.99 27.77 2.97
C SER A 100 16.99 28.33 1.94
N LYS A 101 18.29 28.33 2.28
CA LYS A 101 19.39 28.61 1.33
C LYS A 101 19.30 27.78 0.03
N SER A 102 18.58 26.66 0.06
CA SER A 102 18.33 25.78 -1.08
C SER A 102 17.40 26.36 -2.16
N ILE A 103 16.63 27.42 -1.92
CA ILE A 103 15.80 28.04 -2.98
C ILE A 103 16.65 28.99 -3.83
N LEU A 104 17.60 29.70 -3.20
CA LEU A 104 18.46 30.67 -3.89
C LEU A 104 19.34 30.03 -4.97
N GLN A 105 19.80 28.78 -4.76
CA GLN A 105 20.57 28.05 -5.77
C GLN A 105 19.79 27.76 -7.05
N TYR A 106 18.46 27.64 -6.98
CA TYR A 106 17.60 27.39 -8.14
C TYR A 106 17.12 28.69 -8.80
N GLN A 107 17.23 29.83 -8.13
CA GLN A 107 16.76 31.12 -8.64
C GLN A 107 17.50 31.55 -9.92
N ALA A 108 18.81 31.30 -10.00
CA ALA A 108 19.60 31.65 -11.18
C ALA A 108 19.15 30.86 -12.41
N VAL A 109 18.97 29.55 -12.26
CA VAL A 109 18.50 28.66 -13.35
C VAL A 109 17.06 28.99 -13.72
N PHE A 110 16.20 29.27 -12.74
CA PHE A 110 14.83 29.73 -12.98
C PHE A 110 14.79 30.96 -13.89
N LEU A 111 15.59 31.98 -13.58
CA LEU A 111 15.62 33.21 -14.38
C LEU A 111 16.21 33.02 -15.78
N GLN A 112 17.00 31.97 -16.01
CA GLN A 112 17.52 31.63 -17.35
C GLN A 112 16.45 31.02 -18.25
N VAL A 113 15.56 30.18 -17.69
CA VAL A 113 14.51 29.50 -18.46
C VAL A 113 13.17 30.23 -18.46
N ALA A 114 12.97 31.18 -17.55
CA ALA A 114 11.72 31.93 -17.42
C ALA A 114 11.51 32.90 -18.60
N ASP A 115 10.24 33.16 -18.90
CA ASP A 115 9.85 34.14 -19.91
C ASP A 115 10.00 35.60 -19.43
N GLU A 116 9.61 36.55 -20.28
CA GLU A 116 9.64 38.00 -20.00
C GLU A 116 8.84 38.38 -18.74
N HIS A 117 7.88 37.55 -18.35
CA HIS A 117 7.05 37.74 -17.16
C HIS A 117 7.61 37.07 -15.90
N ARG A 118 8.80 36.46 -16.00
CA ARG A 118 9.41 35.65 -14.93
C ARG A 118 8.51 34.48 -14.52
N THR A 119 7.88 33.85 -15.52
CA THR A 119 7.08 32.65 -15.34
C THR A 119 7.66 31.48 -16.13
N VAL A 120 7.33 30.26 -15.71
CA VAL A 120 7.75 29.02 -16.37
C VAL A 120 6.52 28.21 -16.73
N ASN A 121 6.44 27.76 -17.98
CA ASN A 121 5.46 26.80 -18.44
C ASN A 121 5.94 25.35 -18.17
N ALA A 122 5.13 24.35 -18.55
CA ALA A 122 5.45 22.95 -18.28
C ALA A 122 6.77 22.47 -18.94
N PHE A 123 7.13 23.00 -20.12
CA PHE A 123 8.36 22.63 -20.82
C PHE A 123 9.59 23.27 -20.18
N GLN A 124 9.51 24.56 -19.84
CA GLN A 124 10.57 25.27 -19.11
C GLN A 124 10.77 24.69 -17.70
N LEU A 125 9.68 24.24 -17.05
CA LEU A 125 9.76 23.55 -15.77
C LEU A 125 10.49 22.20 -15.90
N HIS A 126 10.25 21.44 -16.96
CA HIS A 126 10.98 20.20 -17.20
C HIS A 126 12.49 20.45 -17.34
N GLU A 127 12.88 21.42 -18.16
CA GLU A 127 14.29 21.82 -18.33
C GLU A 127 14.92 22.30 -17.01
N LEU A 128 14.19 23.10 -16.24
CA LEU A 128 14.63 23.54 -14.91
C LEU A 128 14.89 22.37 -13.97
N LEU A 129 13.96 21.40 -13.92
CA LEU A 129 14.07 20.24 -13.04
C LEU A 129 15.21 19.32 -13.46
N GLU A 130 15.42 19.11 -14.78
CA GLU A 130 16.58 18.35 -15.28
C GLU A 130 17.91 19.03 -14.96
N ALA A 131 17.98 20.35 -15.04
CA ALA A 131 19.20 21.10 -14.73
C ALA A 131 19.50 21.15 -13.23
N CYS A 132 18.48 21.09 -12.37
CA CYS A 132 18.60 21.36 -10.93
C CYS A 132 18.58 20.12 -10.04
N LEU A 133 17.94 19.03 -10.48
CA LEU A 133 17.83 17.80 -9.68
C LEU A 133 18.87 16.79 -10.14
N PRO A 134 19.52 16.08 -9.20
CA PRO A 134 20.42 14.99 -9.56
C PRO A 134 19.64 13.91 -10.31
N ASN A 135 20.23 13.42 -11.41
CA ASN A 135 19.75 12.26 -12.15
C ASN A 135 20.09 10.99 -11.37
N ASP A 136 19.31 10.65 -10.34
CA ASP A 136 19.32 9.33 -9.71
C ASP A 136 18.14 8.48 -10.21
#